data_AF-A0A1H7T3Q7-F1
#
_entry.id   AF-A0A1H7T3Q7-F1
#
_cell.length_a   1.000
_cell.length_b   1.000
_cell.length_c   1.000
_cell.angle_alpha   90.00
_cell.angle_beta   90.00
_cell.angle_gamma   90.00
#
_symmetry.space_group_name_H-M   'P 1'
#
loop_
_entity.id
_entity.type
_entity.pdbx_description
1 polymer ?
#
loop_
_entity_poly.entity_id
_entity_poly.type
_entity_poly.pdbx_seq_one_letter_code
_entity_poly.pdbx_strand_id
1 'polypeptide(L)'
;MKYSVDTYRLYQSEKRFAHTVRIHVRMKEPVDIDVLEQAVNTAIRRYPYFAVRVSVDEDGGYVLVPNDKRIVVMPTAEKMPKVGSDAVNNHLIFVDCSGNDIFFNISHTMCGGKGFLPWVMTNVYEYVKEKYNVEPYAPEVRKPDDDLLPGET
;
A
#
# COMPACT_ATOMS: atom_id res chain seq x y z
N MET A 1 17.94 15.35 -11.77
CA MET A 1 16.57 15.90 -11.70
C MET A 1 16.32 16.26 -10.25
N LYS A 2 15.83 17.47 -9.93
CA LYS A 2 15.73 17.94 -8.53
C LYS A 2 14.68 17.18 -7.71
N TYR A 3 13.59 16.74 -8.35
CA TYR A 3 12.48 16.01 -7.73
C TYR A 3 12.38 14.58 -8.28
N SER A 4 11.78 13.66 -7.52
CA SER A 4 11.55 12.27 -7.98
C SER A 4 10.63 12.24 -9.19
N VAL A 5 10.84 11.26 -10.08
CA VAL A 5 9.92 10.99 -11.20
C VAL A 5 8.51 10.65 -10.69
N ASP A 6 8.41 10.09 -9.49
CA ASP A 6 7.15 9.65 -8.89
C ASP A 6 6.27 10.83 -8.45
N THR A 7 6.86 11.98 -8.12
CA THR A 7 6.09 13.17 -7.74
C THR A 7 5.56 13.93 -8.96
N TYR A 8 6.08 13.67 -10.15
CA TYR A 8 5.66 14.37 -11.38
C TYR A 8 4.16 14.19 -11.69
N ARG A 9 3.61 13.00 -11.41
CA ARG A 9 2.19 12.70 -11.64
C ARG A 9 1.26 13.37 -10.64
N LEU A 10 1.77 13.87 -9.50
CA LEU A 10 0.99 14.65 -8.55
C LEU A 10 0.60 16.01 -9.15
N TYR A 11 1.50 16.61 -9.94
CA TYR A 11 1.23 17.86 -10.66
C TYR A 11 0.18 17.71 -11.78
N GLN A 12 -0.06 16.47 -12.24
CA GLN A 12 -1.06 16.15 -13.27
C GLN A 12 -2.36 15.60 -12.70
N SER A 13 -2.44 15.39 -11.37
CA SER A 13 -3.67 14.95 -10.72
C SER A 13 -4.68 16.08 -10.69
N GLU A 14 -5.49 16.19 -11.74
CA GLU A 14 -6.57 17.15 -11.82
C GLU A 14 -7.68 16.85 -10.81
N LYS A 15 -8.48 17.87 -10.47
CA LYS A 15 -9.64 17.79 -9.56
C LYS A 15 -10.70 16.73 -9.92
N ARG A 16 -10.60 16.04 -11.07
CA ARG A 16 -11.61 15.15 -11.64
C ARG A 16 -11.24 13.66 -11.69
N PHE A 17 -9.96 13.28 -11.64
CA PHE A 17 -9.54 11.88 -11.73
C PHE A 17 -8.54 11.53 -10.61
N ALA A 18 -8.96 10.67 -9.69
CA ALA A 18 -8.02 10.04 -8.77
C ALA A 18 -7.27 8.95 -9.53
N HIS A 19 -5.98 9.15 -9.80
CA HIS A 19 -5.11 8.12 -10.34
C HIS A 19 -4.81 7.08 -9.27
N THR A 20 -5.82 6.30 -8.85
CA THR A 20 -5.67 5.21 -7.89
C THR A 20 -5.74 3.89 -8.64
N VAL A 21 -4.72 3.05 -8.45
CA VAL A 21 -4.76 1.64 -8.86
C VAL A 21 -5.36 0.84 -7.71
N ARG A 22 -6.34 -0.01 -8.04
CA ARG A 22 -6.99 -0.92 -7.09
C ARG A 22 -6.78 -2.35 -7.55
N ILE A 23 -6.12 -3.16 -6.72
CA ILE A 23 -5.91 -4.59 -6.96
C ILE A 23 -6.88 -5.35 -6.07
N HIS A 24 -7.67 -6.24 -6.68
CA HIS A 24 -8.64 -7.08 -6.01
C HIS A 24 -8.07 -8.49 -5.81
N VAL A 25 -8.10 -8.97 -4.57
CA VAL A 25 -7.80 -10.36 -4.19
C VAL A 25 -9.06 -10.94 -3.56
N ARG A 26 -9.48 -12.12 -4.01
CA ARG A 26 -10.60 -12.86 -3.43
C ARG A 26 -10.10 -14.09 -2.67
N MET A 27 -10.41 -14.13 -1.39
CA MET A 27 -10.16 -15.25 -0.48
C MET A 27 -11.25 -16.31 -0.59
N LYS A 28 -10.98 -17.53 -0.10
CA LYS A 28 -11.98 -18.60 -0.03
C LYS A 28 -12.98 -18.40 1.12
N GLU A 29 -12.51 -17.81 2.20
CA GLU A 29 -13.27 -17.55 3.42
C GLU A 29 -13.43 -16.05 3.64
N PRO A 30 -14.40 -15.61 4.47
CA PRO A 30 -14.51 -14.23 4.87
C PRO A 30 -13.20 -13.72 5.47
N VAL A 31 -12.84 -12.49 5.09
CA VAL A 31 -11.64 -11.81 5.54
C VAL A 31 -11.83 -11.35 6.98
N ASP A 32 -10.85 -11.67 7.81
CA ASP A 32 -10.71 -11.16 9.17
C ASP A 32 -9.93 -9.84 9.12
N ILE A 33 -10.62 -8.73 9.39
CA ILE A 33 -10.03 -7.40 9.23
C ILE A 33 -8.88 -7.12 10.20
N ASP A 34 -8.94 -7.67 11.41
CA ASP A 34 -7.92 -7.43 12.44
C ASP A 34 -6.63 -8.17 12.06
N VAL A 35 -6.77 -9.43 11.59
CA VAL A 35 -5.65 -10.21 11.05
C VAL A 35 -5.06 -9.53 9.80
N LEU A 36 -5.92 -8.97 8.94
CA LEU A 36 -5.46 -8.21 7.78
C LEU A 36 -4.71 -6.93 8.19
N GLU A 37 -5.17 -6.19 9.20
CA GLU A 37 -4.46 -5.01 9.70
C GLU A 37 -3.06 -5.37 10.23
N GLN A 38 -2.94 -6.48 10.96
CA GLN A 38 -1.65 -7.00 11.42
C GLN A 38 -0.74 -7.42 10.26
N ALA A 39 -1.28 -8.15 9.28
CA ALA A 39 -0.54 -8.59 8.10
C ALA A 39 -0.02 -7.39 7.28
N VAL A 40 -0.86 -6.37 7.10
CA VAL A 40 -0.52 -5.14 6.35
C VAL A 40 0.60 -4.36 7.01
N ASN A 41 0.50 -4.12 8.31
CA ASN A 41 1.52 -3.37 9.04
C ASN A 41 2.78 -4.20 9.33
N THR A 42 2.70 -5.53 9.21
CA THR A 42 3.88 -6.40 9.17
C THR A 42 4.58 -6.33 7.82
N ALA A 43 3.83 -6.51 6.73
CA ALA A 43 4.35 -6.53 5.37
C ALA A 43 5.03 -5.20 5.00
N ILE A 44 4.49 -4.05 5.41
CA ILE A 44 5.03 -2.74 5.04
C ILE A 44 6.49 -2.51 5.50
N ARG A 45 6.96 -3.24 6.52
CA ARG A 45 8.36 -3.17 6.99
C ARG A 45 9.37 -3.50 5.90
N ARG A 46 9.01 -4.42 4.99
CA ARG A 46 9.83 -4.77 3.82
C ARG A 46 9.79 -3.73 2.71
N TYR A 47 8.83 -2.81 2.74
CA TYR A 47 8.56 -1.85 1.68
C TYR A 47 8.47 -0.41 2.22
N PRO A 48 9.52 0.10 2.88
CA PRO A 48 9.48 1.40 3.58
C PRO A 48 9.20 2.57 2.63
N TYR A 49 9.52 2.43 1.34
CA TYR A 49 9.23 3.43 0.31
C TYR A 49 7.74 3.59 -0.02
N PHE A 50 6.88 2.64 0.38
CA PHE A 50 5.43 2.83 0.37
C PHE A 50 4.91 3.50 1.66
N ALA A 51 5.68 3.46 2.76
CA ALA A 51 5.38 4.13 4.02
C ALA A 51 5.78 5.61 3.98
N VAL A 52 5.20 6.36 3.04
CA VAL A 52 5.49 7.77 2.80
C VAL A 52 4.23 8.63 2.74
N ARG A 53 4.41 9.94 2.84
CA ARG A 53 3.39 10.97 2.61
C ARG A 53 3.94 12.09 1.74
N VAL A 54 3.03 12.84 1.12
CA VAL A 54 3.40 14.05 0.36
C VAL A 54 3.68 15.21 1.31
N SER A 55 4.74 15.96 1.04
CA SER A 55 5.05 17.25 1.65
C SER A 55 5.44 18.25 0.56
N VAL A 56 5.57 19.52 0.94
CA VAL A 56 6.01 20.61 0.06
C VAL A 56 7.32 21.13 0.62
N ASP A 57 8.36 21.17 -0.19
CA ASP A 57 9.66 21.72 0.21
C ASP A 57 9.69 23.25 0.15
N GLU A 58 10.82 23.84 0.53
CA GLU A 58 11.03 25.29 0.60
C GLU A 58 10.85 26.00 -0.77
N ASP A 59 11.03 25.27 -1.86
CA ASP A 59 10.91 25.77 -3.23
C ASP A 59 9.51 25.51 -3.84
N GLY A 60 8.56 25.04 -3.02
CA GLY A 60 7.20 24.72 -3.47
C GLY A 60 7.08 23.39 -4.23
N GLY A 61 8.11 22.55 -4.20
CA GLY A 61 8.14 21.23 -4.83
C GLY A 61 7.43 20.16 -4.00
N TYR A 62 6.69 19.26 -4.64
CA TYR A 62 6.15 18.08 -3.98
C TYR A 62 7.26 17.05 -3.77
N VAL A 63 7.42 16.62 -2.52
CA VAL A 63 8.39 15.61 -2.10
C VAL A 63 7.68 14.50 -1.30
N LEU A 64 8.22 13.29 -1.38
CA LEU A 64 7.80 12.17 -0.53
C LEU A 64 8.71 12.15 0.70
N VAL A 65 8.09 12.12 1.88
CA VAL A 65 8.79 12.02 3.16
C VAL A 65 8.30 10.78 3.91
N PRO A 66 9.15 10.16 4.74
CA PRO A 66 8.74 9.02 5.57
C PRO A 66 7.47 9.32 6.38
N ASN A 67 6.66 8.29 6.57
CA ASN A 67 5.43 8.35 7.34
C ASN A 67 5.35 7.13 8.28
N ASP A 68 5.60 7.37 9.56
CA ASP A 68 5.65 6.34 10.60
C ASP A 68 4.27 5.92 11.12
N LYS A 69 3.20 6.50 10.56
CA LYS A 69 1.84 6.08 10.88
C LYS A 69 1.57 4.69 10.29
N ARG A 70 0.59 4.00 10.88
CA ARG A 70 0.15 2.70 10.37
C ARG A 70 -0.55 2.86 9.03
N ILE A 71 -0.39 1.87 8.15
CA ILE A 71 -1.21 1.74 6.96
C ILE A 71 -2.63 1.39 7.39
N VAL A 72 -3.59 2.14 6.87
CA VAL A 72 -5.00 1.97 7.22
C VAL A 72 -5.58 0.75 6.51
N VAL A 73 -6.23 -0.11 7.30
CA VAL A 73 -7.11 -1.18 6.83
C VAL A 73 -8.53 -0.87 7.30
N MET A 74 -9.52 -0.95 6.41
CA MET A 74 -10.91 -0.59 6.74
C MET A 74 -11.95 -1.44 6.01
N PRO A 75 -13.20 -1.48 6.49
CA PRO A 75 -14.29 -2.04 5.69
C PRO A 75 -14.46 -1.28 4.38
N THR A 76 -14.81 -1.97 3.29
CA THR A 76 -15.16 -1.30 2.02
C THR A 76 -16.34 -0.36 2.24
N ALA A 77 -16.13 0.93 1.97
CA ALA A 77 -17.13 1.98 2.12
C ALA A 77 -17.82 2.31 0.79
N GLU A 78 -19.05 2.84 0.87
CA GLU A 78 -19.77 3.36 -0.30
C GLU A 78 -18.97 4.46 -1.02
N LYS A 79 -18.31 5.33 -0.23
CA LYS A 79 -17.42 6.37 -0.73
C LYS A 79 -16.00 6.12 -0.23
N MET A 80 -15.12 5.77 -1.15
CA MET A 80 -13.72 5.50 -0.85
C MET A 80 -12.98 6.79 -0.40
N PRO A 81 -12.08 6.70 0.60
CA PRO A 81 -11.21 7.80 0.96
C PRO A 81 -10.24 8.12 -0.18
N LYS A 82 -9.75 9.36 -0.19
CA LYS A 82 -8.68 9.76 -1.12
C LYS A 82 -7.34 9.31 -0.55
N VAL A 83 -6.49 8.73 -1.40
CA VAL A 83 -5.07 8.53 -1.07
C VAL A 83 -4.43 9.88 -0.70
N GLY A 84 -3.56 9.89 0.30
CA GLY A 84 -2.91 11.09 0.81
C GLY A 84 -3.80 11.99 1.69
N SER A 85 -5.01 11.55 2.05
CA SER A 85 -5.88 12.28 3.00
C SER A 85 -5.69 11.80 4.44
N ASP A 86 -6.16 12.60 5.40
CA ASP A 86 -6.12 12.25 6.83
C ASP A 86 -6.84 10.94 7.16
N ALA A 87 -7.87 10.58 6.39
CA ALA A 87 -8.63 9.33 6.57
C ALA A 87 -7.78 8.07 6.33
N VAL A 88 -6.66 8.20 5.62
CA VAL A 88 -5.70 7.12 5.34
C VAL A 88 -4.31 7.46 5.90
N ASN A 89 -4.27 8.22 7.00
CA ASN A 89 -3.02 8.63 7.65
C ASN A 89 -2.05 9.37 6.72
N ASN A 90 -2.56 10.04 5.69
CA ASN A 90 -1.78 10.72 4.65
C ASN A 90 -0.87 9.78 3.84
N HIS A 91 -1.05 8.46 3.93
CA HIS A 91 -0.38 7.51 3.04
C HIS A 91 -0.95 7.56 1.64
N LEU A 92 -0.11 7.26 0.66
CA LEU A 92 -0.52 7.07 -0.72
C LEU A 92 -1.02 5.64 -1.01
N ILE A 93 -1.19 4.84 0.04
CA ILE A 93 -1.75 3.49 0.04
C ILE A 93 -2.76 3.31 1.16
N PHE A 94 -3.73 2.42 0.96
CA PHE A 94 -4.58 1.87 2.01
C PHE A 94 -5.20 0.55 1.55
N VAL A 95 -5.74 -0.22 2.48
CA VAL A 95 -6.41 -1.50 2.20
C VAL A 95 -7.85 -1.43 2.66
N ASP A 96 -8.76 -1.98 1.86
CA ASP A 96 -10.15 -2.19 2.27
C ASP A 96 -10.60 -3.63 2.03
N CYS A 97 -11.57 -4.11 2.80
CA CYS A 97 -12.11 -5.45 2.64
C CYS A 97 -13.62 -5.55 2.87
N SER A 98 -14.24 -6.54 2.23
CA SER A 98 -15.67 -6.86 2.39
C SER A 98 -15.93 -8.33 2.07
N GLY A 99 -16.58 -9.05 2.98
CA GLY A 99 -16.82 -10.48 2.81
C GLY A 99 -15.51 -11.22 2.57
N ASN A 100 -15.34 -11.80 1.38
CA ASN A 100 -14.15 -12.55 0.99
C ASN A 100 -13.11 -11.70 0.22
N ASP A 101 -13.37 -10.41 0.04
CA ASP A 101 -12.59 -9.55 -0.85
C ASP A 101 -11.66 -8.64 -0.08
N ILE A 102 -10.41 -8.57 -0.56
CA ILE A 102 -9.40 -7.62 -0.13
C ILE A 102 -9.06 -6.74 -1.33
N PHE A 103 -8.94 -5.45 -1.08
CA PHE A 103 -8.62 -4.45 -2.08
C PHE A 103 -7.42 -3.63 -1.62
N PHE A 104 -6.36 -3.68 -2.41
CA PHE A 104 -5.16 -2.90 -2.18
C PHE A 104 -5.20 -1.67 -3.08
N ASN A 105 -5.16 -0.48 -2.48
CA ASN A 105 -5.29 0.78 -3.17
C ASN A 105 -3.95 1.53 -3.10
N ILE A 106 -3.49 2.06 -4.23
CA ILE A 106 -2.27 2.86 -4.31
C ILE A 106 -2.45 4.02 -5.28
N SER A 107 -1.86 5.16 -4.96
CA SER A 107 -1.68 6.24 -5.93
C SER A 107 -0.79 5.76 -7.07
N HIS A 108 -1.26 5.86 -8.31
CA HIS A 108 -0.51 5.54 -9.53
C HIS A 108 0.72 6.46 -9.71
N THR A 109 0.87 7.48 -8.87
CA THR A 109 2.08 8.30 -8.78
C THR A 109 3.27 7.50 -8.21
N MET A 110 3.01 6.53 -7.32
CA MET A 110 4.04 5.74 -6.66
C MET A 110 4.67 4.69 -7.57
N CYS A 111 3.84 3.91 -8.27
CA CYS A 111 4.31 2.91 -9.21
C CYS A 111 3.18 2.47 -10.16
N GLY A 112 3.54 1.72 -11.21
CA GLY A 112 2.57 0.94 -11.98
C GLY A 112 2.14 -0.33 -11.25
N GLY A 113 1.15 -1.06 -11.79
CA GLY A 113 0.62 -2.28 -11.16
C GLY A 113 1.69 -3.35 -10.87
N LYS A 114 2.68 -3.53 -11.75
CA LYS A 114 3.79 -4.48 -11.54
C LYS A 114 4.63 -4.16 -10.30
N GLY A 115 4.82 -2.88 -9.98
CA GLY A 115 5.59 -2.46 -8.81
C GLY A 115 4.87 -2.69 -7.48
N PHE A 116 3.54 -2.76 -7.51
CA PHE A 116 2.71 -2.92 -6.31
C PHE A 116 2.45 -4.39 -5.94
N LEU A 117 2.49 -5.29 -6.93
CA LEU A 117 2.21 -6.72 -6.74
C LEU A 117 3.09 -7.42 -5.68
N PRO A 118 4.40 -7.14 -5.53
CA PRO A 118 5.21 -7.71 -4.45
C PRO A 118 4.60 -7.48 -3.07
N TRP A 119 4.19 -6.24 -2.78
CA TRP A 119 3.56 -5.92 -1.50
C TRP A 119 2.22 -6.65 -1.36
N VAL A 120 1.37 -6.68 -2.39
CA VAL A 120 0.11 -7.45 -2.38
C VAL A 120 0.34 -8.92 -2.03
N MET A 121 1.33 -9.57 -2.64
CA MET A 121 1.64 -10.98 -2.36
C MET A 121 2.17 -11.19 -0.94
N THR A 122 3.04 -10.31 -0.44
CA THR A 122 3.52 -10.35 0.95
C THR A 122 2.35 -10.20 1.93
N ASN A 123 1.39 -9.32 1.67
CA ASN A 123 0.19 -9.16 2.50
C ASN A 123 -0.65 -10.43 2.59
N VAL A 124 -0.93 -11.05 1.44
CA VAL A 124 -1.70 -12.31 1.40
C VAL A 124 -0.95 -13.42 2.13
N TYR A 125 0.37 -13.48 1.98
CA TYR A 125 1.22 -14.43 2.69
C TYR A 125 1.12 -14.25 4.21
N GLU A 126 1.36 -13.04 4.71
CA GLU A 126 1.30 -12.73 6.15
C GLU A 126 -0.11 -12.96 6.71
N TYR A 127 -1.16 -12.62 5.95
CA TYR A 127 -2.53 -12.90 6.34
C TYR A 127 -2.79 -14.40 6.49
N VAL A 128 -2.40 -15.23 5.52
CA VAL A 128 -2.58 -16.69 5.59
C VAL A 128 -1.76 -17.28 6.74
N LYS A 129 -0.53 -16.81 6.90
CA LYS A 129 0.36 -17.23 7.99
C LYS A 129 -0.29 -17.00 9.35
N GLU A 130 -0.74 -15.78 9.60
CA GLU A 130 -1.36 -15.39 10.86
C GLU A 130 -2.73 -16.05 11.06
N LYS A 131 -3.62 -15.98 10.06
CA LYS A 131 -5.01 -16.45 10.18
C LYS A 131 -5.10 -17.95 10.46
N TYR A 132 -4.24 -18.73 9.81
CA TYR A 132 -4.30 -20.19 9.86
C TYR A 132 -3.18 -20.80 10.71
N ASN A 133 -2.28 -19.98 11.26
CA ASN A 133 -1.12 -20.41 12.04
C ASN A 133 -0.28 -21.48 11.31
N VAL A 134 0.06 -21.18 10.05
CA VAL A 134 0.86 -22.05 9.17
C VAL A 134 2.01 -21.23 8.58
N GLU A 135 3.05 -21.89 8.08
CA GLU A 135 4.06 -21.23 7.22
C GLU A 135 3.80 -21.64 5.76
N PRO A 136 3.17 -20.80 4.93
CA PRO A 136 2.87 -21.15 3.55
C PRO A 136 4.17 -21.39 2.76
N TYR A 137 4.22 -22.43 1.92
CA TYR A 137 5.33 -22.59 1.00
C TYR A 137 5.18 -21.62 -0.20
N ALA A 138 5.82 -20.45 -0.09
CA ALA A 138 5.80 -19.41 -1.12
C ALA A 138 7.20 -18.78 -1.26
N PRO A 139 8.16 -19.47 -1.93
CA PRO A 139 9.55 -19.04 -2.02
C PRO A 139 9.75 -17.76 -2.84
N GLU A 140 8.81 -17.41 -3.73
CA GLU A 140 8.89 -16.20 -4.56
C GLU A 140 8.36 -14.94 -3.85
N VAL A 141 7.71 -15.10 -2.68
CA VAL A 141 7.13 -13.97 -1.94
C VAL A 141 8.16 -13.44 -0.96
N ARG A 142 8.50 -12.16 -1.10
CA ARG A 142 9.38 -11.42 -0.17
C ARG A 142 8.75 -11.33 1.21
N LYS A 143 9.52 -11.56 2.27
CA LYS A 143 9.09 -11.56 3.67
C LYS A 143 9.40 -10.23 4.35
N PRO A 144 8.74 -9.91 5.48
CA PRO A 144 8.94 -8.66 6.23
C PRO A 144 10.40 -8.35 6.57
N ASP A 145 11.20 -9.38 6.82
CA ASP A 145 12.59 -9.27 7.26
C ASP A 145 13.62 -9.47 6.13
N ASP A 146 13.18 -9.64 4.88
CA ASP A 146 14.09 -9.76 3.74
C ASP A 146 14.79 -8.42 3.44
N ASP A 147 16.04 -8.47 2.96
CA ASP A 147 16.74 -7.26 2.50
C ASP A 147 16.08 -6.66 1.24
N LEU A 148 16.23 -5.34 1.07
CA LEU A 148 15.87 -4.65 -0.18
C LEU A 148 16.70 -5.18 -1.35
N LEU A 149 16.08 -5.33 -2.52
CA LEU A 149 16.78 -5.72 -3.73
C LEU A 149 17.57 -4.53 -4.29
N PRO A 150 18.67 -4.77 -5.03
CA PRO A 150 19.40 -3.70 -5.70
C PRO A 150 18.49 -2.86 -6.61
N GLY A 151 18.41 -1.54 -6.34
CA GLY A 151 17.60 -0.60 -7.11
C GLY A 151 16.11 -0.53 -6.72
N GLU A 152 15.70 -1.17 -5.64
CA GLU A 152 14.35 -1.04 -5.05
C GLU A 152 14.29 0.25 -4.21
N THR A 153 13.39 1.18 -4.55
CA THR A 153 13.27 2.52 -3.94
C THR A 153 11.84 3.03 -3.93
#